data_AF-A0A2S2B4E5-F1
#
_entry.id   AF-A0A2S2B4E5-F1
#
_cell.length_a   1.000
_cell.length_b   1.000
_cell.length_c   1.000
_cell.angle_alpha   90.00
_cell.angle_beta   90.00
_cell.angle_gamma   90.00
#
_symmetry.space_group_name_H-M   'P 1'
#
loop_
_entity.id
_entity.type
_entity.pdbx_description
1 polymer ?
#
loop_
_entity_poly.entity_id
_entity_poly.type
_entity_poly.pdbx_seq_one_letter_code
_entity_poly.pdbx_strand_id
1 'polypeptide(L)'
;GYGQGGYGRGGNEAAAATASSTAALVANRLSSPSSLSRVSSAVSVFLDDDLEYPVAFSNAFDNVVSGITLSNSDISGCELLVQSLMEVLSAVLGTAYGLNANSSVDIVRSVVNRFD
;
A
#
# COMPACT_ATOMS: atom_id res chain seq x y z
N GLY A 1 -6.38 -24.70 -30.75
CA GLY A 1 -5.56 -23.53 -31.11
C GLY A 1 -4.48 -23.37 -30.06
N TYR A 2 -3.23 -23.46 -30.47
CA TYR A 2 -2.08 -23.34 -29.56
C TYR A 2 -1.73 -21.85 -29.45
N GLY A 3 -1.98 -21.25 -28.27
CA GLY A 3 -1.63 -19.87 -27.94
C GLY A 3 -0.28 -19.83 -27.23
N GLN A 4 0.69 -19.22 -27.90
CA GLN A 4 2.11 -19.09 -27.56
C GLN A 4 2.40 -18.59 -26.14
N GLY A 5 3.28 -19.31 -25.46
CA GLY A 5 4.19 -18.72 -24.48
C GLY A 5 5.23 -17.86 -25.20
N GLY A 6 5.40 -16.62 -24.73
CA GLY A 6 6.36 -15.66 -25.28
C GLY A 6 7.11 -14.97 -24.16
N TYR A 7 8.14 -15.63 -23.62
CA TYR A 7 9.15 -14.99 -22.78
C TYR A 7 10.11 -14.24 -23.69
N GLY A 8 9.80 -12.99 -24.04
CA GLY A 8 10.69 -12.18 -24.88
C GLY A 8 10.09 -10.82 -25.20
N ARG A 9 10.68 -9.77 -24.60
CA ARG A 9 10.54 -8.34 -24.95
C ARG A 9 9.17 -7.67 -24.73
N GLY A 10 8.03 -8.37 -24.85
CA GLY A 10 6.69 -7.84 -24.52
C GLY A 10 6.20 -8.12 -23.10
N GLY A 11 6.86 -9.05 -22.38
CA GLY A 11 6.49 -9.40 -21.00
C GLY A 11 6.77 -8.29 -19.99
N ASN A 12 7.81 -7.50 -20.22
CA ASN A 12 8.18 -6.39 -19.33
C ASN A 12 7.23 -5.20 -19.48
N GLU A 13 6.75 -4.95 -20.69
CA GLU A 13 5.77 -3.89 -20.97
C GLU A 13 4.38 -4.26 -20.42
N ALA A 14 3.96 -5.52 -20.58
CA ALA A 14 2.72 -6.02 -19.98
C ALA A 14 2.79 -6.06 -18.43
N ALA A 15 3.94 -6.45 -17.87
CA ALA A 15 4.16 -6.39 -16.42
C ALA A 15 4.19 -4.95 -15.91
N ALA A 16 4.82 -4.02 -16.64
CA ALA A 16 4.81 -2.60 -16.30
C ALA A 16 3.40 -2.00 -16.33
N ALA A 17 2.59 -2.32 -17.36
CA ALA A 17 1.20 -1.88 -17.44
C ALA A 17 0.32 -2.46 -16.31
N THR A 18 0.56 -3.71 -15.92
CA THR A 18 -0.10 -4.35 -14.77
C THR A 18 0.30 -3.69 -13.45
N ALA A 19 1.59 -3.32 -13.31
CA ALA A 19 2.08 -2.61 -12.13
C ALA A 19 1.52 -1.19 -12.03
N SER A 20 1.48 -0.44 -13.15
CA SER A 20 0.89 0.90 -13.22
C SER A 20 -0.61 0.87 -12.91
N SER A 21 -1.39 -0.02 -13.53
CA SER A 21 -2.81 -0.17 -13.20
C SER A 21 -3.06 -0.51 -11.72
N THR A 22 -2.25 -1.39 -11.13
CA THR A 22 -2.33 -1.70 -9.68
C THR A 22 -1.99 -0.49 -8.83
N ALA A 23 -0.95 0.26 -9.19
CA ALA A 23 -0.52 1.48 -8.51
C ALA A 23 -1.62 2.55 -8.55
N ALA A 24 -2.25 2.79 -9.70
CA ALA A 24 -3.36 3.74 -9.85
C ALA A 24 -4.59 3.34 -9.00
N LEU A 25 -4.95 2.05 -8.98
CA LEU A 25 -6.04 1.53 -8.14
C LEU A 25 -5.74 1.75 -6.65
N VAL A 26 -4.52 1.42 -6.22
CA VAL A 26 -4.07 1.63 -4.84
C VAL A 26 -4.03 3.12 -4.49
N ALA A 27 -3.55 3.99 -5.38
CA ALA A 27 -3.56 5.44 -5.20
C ALA A 27 -4.99 5.98 -5.01
N ASN A 28 -5.98 5.41 -5.71
CA ASN A 28 -7.39 5.78 -5.54
C ASN A 28 -7.96 5.24 -4.21
N ARG A 29 -7.57 4.03 -3.79
CA ARG A 29 -7.99 3.45 -2.50
C ARG A 29 -7.34 4.13 -1.30
N LEU A 30 -6.10 4.61 -1.44
CA LEU A 30 -5.38 5.37 -0.41
C LEU A 30 -6.12 6.65 -0.02
N SER A 31 -6.84 7.30 -0.95
CA SER A 31 -7.73 8.45 -0.63
C SER A 31 -8.91 8.09 0.27
N SER A 32 -9.23 6.81 0.41
CA SER A 32 -10.48 6.41 1.07
C SER A 32 -10.42 6.68 2.57
N PRO A 33 -11.56 7.00 3.20
CA PRO A 33 -11.65 7.14 4.66
C PRO A 33 -11.14 5.88 5.39
N SER A 34 -11.42 4.70 4.85
CA SER A 34 -10.99 3.42 5.43
C SER A 34 -9.45 3.28 5.44
N SER A 35 -8.79 3.74 4.38
CA SER A 35 -7.32 3.77 4.32
C SER A 35 -6.76 4.74 5.34
N LEU A 36 -7.32 5.94 5.45
CA LEU A 36 -6.87 6.94 6.43
C LEU A 36 -7.03 6.44 7.88
N SER A 37 -8.11 5.73 8.19
CA SER A 37 -8.30 5.10 9.50
C SER A 37 -7.23 4.06 9.80
N ARG A 38 -6.91 3.17 8.84
CA ARG A 38 -5.85 2.16 9.01
C ARG A 38 -4.47 2.78 9.16
N VAL A 39 -4.15 3.80 8.36
CA VAL A 39 -2.89 4.56 8.48
C VAL A 39 -2.80 5.22 9.85
N SER A 40 -3.88 5.85 10.33
CA SER A 40 -3.89 6.46 11.66
C SER A 40 -3.69 5.44 12.77
N SER A 41 -4.32 4.26 12.68
CA SER A 41 -4.12 3.18 13.64
C SER A 41 -2.69 2.65 13.63
N ALA A 42 -2.08 2.50 12.45
CA ALA A 42 -0.69 2.11 12.33
C ALA A 42 0.27 3.15 12.92
N VAL A 43 0.01 4.46 12.73
CA VAL A 43 0.76 5.53 13.42
C VAL A 43 0.66 5.39 14.94
N SER A 44 -0.53 5.09 15.47
CA SER A 44 -0.68 4.86 16.91
C SER A 44 0.15 3.67 17.41
N VAL A 45 0.23 2.58 16.65
CA VAL A 45 1.11 1.43 16.99
C VAL A 45 2.57 1.87 17.01
N PHE A 46 3.03 2.62 16.00
CA PHE A 46 4.41 3.07 15.92
C PHE A 46 4.79 4.08 17.00
N LEU A 47 3.84 4.86 17.52
CA LEU A 47 4.07 5.76 18.64
C LEU A 47 4.12 5.03 19.98
N ASP A 48 3.47 3.86 20.10
CA ASP A 48 3.42 3.06 21.33
C ASP A 48 4.63 2.13 21.46
N ASP A 49 4.95 1.38 20.39
CA ASP A 49 6.03 0.39 20.36
C ASP A 49 7.37 0.92 19.82
N ASP A 50 7.42 2.17 19.34
CA ASP A 50 8.54 2.82 18.62
C ASP A 50 8.91 2.12 17.28
N LEU A 51 9.12 2.94 16.24
CA LEU A 51 9.36 2.48 14.87
C LEU A 51 10.65 1.66 14.71
N GLU A 52 11.62 1.82 15.62
CA GLU A 52 12.88 1.07 15.59
C GLU A 52 12.71 -0.41 15.98
N TYR A 53 11.57 -0.79 16.57
CA TYR A 53 11.31 -2.17 16.99
C TYR A 53 10.60 -2.98 15.90
N PRO A 54 11.16 -4.13 15.49
CA PRO A 54 10.57 -4.97 14.43
C PRO A 54 9.14 -5.46 14.71
N VAL A 55 8.77 -5.55 15.99
CA VAL A 55 7.43 -5.98 16.41
C VAL A 55 6.37 -4.92 16.08
N ALA A 56 6.71 -3.63 16.18
CA ALA A 56 5.80 -2.53 15.85
C ALA A 56 5.38 -2.60 14.37
N PHE A 57 6.34 -2.85 13.47
CA PHE A 57 6.06 -3.06 12.05
C PHE A 57 5.18 -4.27 11.81
N SER A 58 5.47 -5.40 12.44
CA SER A 58 4.70 -6.64 12.26
C SER A 58 3.25 -6.44 12.70
N ASN A 59 3.03 -5.84 13.88
CA ASN A 59 1.72 -5.51 14.41
C ASN A 59 0.95 -4.53 13.50
N ALA A 60 1.60 -3.43 13.08
CA ALA A 60 1.00 -2.44 12.19
C ALA A 60 0.61 -3.05 10.83
N PHE A 61 1.49 -3.87 10.26
CA PHE A 61 1.26 -4.57 8.99
C PHE A 61 0.08 -5.54 9.10
N ASP A 62 0.04 -6.37 10.15
CA ASP A 62 -1.05 -7.33 10.37
C ASP A 62 -2.40 -6.62 10.55
N ASN A 63 -2.43 -5.50 11.28
CA ASN A 63 -3.62 -4.67 11.44
C ASN A 63 -4.11 -4.09 10.10
N VAL A 64 -3.20 -3.60 9.26
CA VAL A 64 -3.51 -3.06 7.93
C VAL A 64 -4.04 -4.17 7.01
N VAL A 65 -3.35 -5.31 6.92
CA VAL A 65 -3.77 -6.47 6.10
C VAL A 65 -5.15 -6.97 6.54
N SER A 66 -5.36 -7.13 7.84
CA SER A 66 -6.65 -7.52 8.40
C SER A 66 -7.75 -6.52 8.03
N GLY A 67 -7.49 -5.22 8.18
CA GLY A 67 -8.45 -4.19 7.83
C GLY A 67 -8.77 -4.10 6.33
N ILE A 68 -7.80 -4.38 5.45
CA ILE A 68 -8.02 -4.40 3.99
C ILE A 68 -8.86 -5.62 3.60
N THR A 69 -8.50 -6.81 4.10
CA THR A 69 -9.21 -8.07 3.78
C THR A 69 -10.64 -8.08 4.31
N LEU A 70 -10.90 -7.46 5.46
CA LEU A 70 -12.26 -7.23 5.97
C LEU A 70 -13.07 -6.28 5.07
N SER A 71 -12.42 -5.33 4.42
CA SER A 71 -13.08 -4.34 3.54
C SER A 71 -13.23 -4.84 2.10
N ASN A 72 -12.40 -5.80 1.66
CA ASN A 72 -12.34 -6.30 0.29
C ASN A 72 -11.99 -7.79 0.30
N SER A 73 -13.00 -8.67 0.40
CA SER A 73 -12.79 -10.13 0.45
C SER A 73 -12.22 -10.73 -0.84
N ASP A 74 -12.43 -10.08 -1.98
CA ASP A 74 -12.01 -10.56 -3.30
C ASP A 74 -10.74 -9.85 -3.83
N ILE A 75 -10.01 -9.16 -2.93
CA ILE A 75 -8.77 -8.48 -3.31
C ILE A 75 -7.72 -9.48 -3.79
N SER A 76 -7.08 -9.20 -4.92
CA SER A 76 -5.98 -10.04 -5.41
C SER A 76 -4.79 -9.97 -4.44
N GLY A 77 -4.00 -11.05 -4.33
CA GLY A 77 -2.82 -11.07 -3.45
C GLY A 77 -1.79 -9.98 -3.77
N CYS A 78 -1.64 -9.62 -5.06
CA CYS A 78 -0.77 -8.52 -5.48
C CYS A 78 -1.30 -7.17 -4.99
N GLU A 79 -2.60 -6.90 -5.20
CA GLU A 79 -3.22 -5.65 -4.78
C GLU A 79 -3.22 -5.52 -3.25
N LEU A 80 -3.48 -6.61 -2.52
CA LEU A 80 -3.38 -6.64 -1.05
C LEU A 80 -1.98 -6.27 -0.58
N LEU A 81 -0.94 -6.87 -1.18
CA LEU A 81 0.44 -6.59 -0.80
C LEU A 81 0.81 -5.13 -1.08
N VAL A 82 0.53 -4.63 -2.29
CA VAL A 82 0.86 -3.24 -2.67
C VAL A 82 0.08 -2.25 -1.79
N GLN A 83 -1.21 -2.48 -1.57
CA GLN A 83 -2.03 -1.61 -0.73
C GLN A 83 -1.53 -1.60 0.72
N SER A 84 -1.24 -2.76 1.30
CA SER A 84 -0.76 -2.86 2.68
C SER A 84 0.59 -2.16 2.86
N LEU A 85 1.52 -2.35 1.93
CA LEU A 85 2.82 -1.69 1.97
C LEU A 85 2.68 -0.16 1.85
N MET A 86 1.81 0.35 0.98
CA MET A 86 1.62 1.79 0.82
C MET A 86 0.95 2.46 2.03
N GLU A 87 -0.01 1.77 2.67
CA GLU A 87 -0.62 2.25 3.91
C GLU A 87 0.39 2.25 5.07
N VAL A 88 1.20 1.21 5.21
CA VAL A 88 2.28 1.17 6.23
C VAL A 88 3.36 2.22 5.96
N LEU A 89 3.79 2.41 4.71
CA LEU A 89 4.73 3.49 4.35
C LEU A 89 4.16 4.88 4.70
N SER A 90 2.87 5.10 4.48
CA SER A 90 2.20 6.35 4.88
C SER A 90 2.23 6.54 6.40
N ALA A 91 2.07 5.47 7.17
CA ALA A 91 2.15 5.52 8.63
C ALA A 91 3.59 5.73 9.13
N VAL A 92 4.59 5.13 8.48
CA VAL A 92 6.01 5.35 8.76
C VAL A 92 6.37 6.82 8.52
N LEU A 93 5.99 7.39 7.37
CA LEU A 93 6.22 8.81 7.07
C LEU A 93 5.47 9.72 8.06
N GLY A 94 4.24 9.35 8.42
CA GLY A 94 3.45 10.03 9.45
C GLY A 94 4.21 10.14 10.77
N THR A 95 4.75 9.02 11.23
CA THR A 95 5.47 8.92 12.50
C THR A 95 6.83 9.62 12.43
N ALA A 96 7.63 9.34 11.41
CA ALA A 96 9.01 9.84 11.28
C ALA A 96 9.08 11.36 11.06
N TYR A 97 8.09 11.95 10.39
CA TYR A 97 8.06 13.38 10.06
C TYR A 97 6.99 14.16 10.85
N GLY A 98 6.28 13.53 11.77
CA GLY A 98 5.21 14.17 12.56
C GLY A 98 4.03 14.65 11.70
N LEU A 99 3.72 13.94 10.61
CA LEU A 99 2.63 14.27 9.70
C LEU A 99 1.34 13.58 10.15
N ASN A 100 0.20 14.23 9.89
CA ASN A 100 -1.09 13.55 10.02
C ASN A 100 -1.31 12.56 8.86
N ALA A 101 -2.26 11.63 9.04
CA ALA A 101 -2.55 10.56 8.07
C ALA A 101 -2.90 11.08 6.67
N ASN A 102 -3.57 12.22 6.54
CA ASN A 102 -3.90 12.79 5.21
C ASN A 102 -2.63 13.24 4.49
N SER A 103 -1.80 14.03 5.17
CA SER A 103 -0.56 14.57 4.59
C SER A 103 0.42 13.47 4.20
N SER A 104 0.56 12.42 5.03
CA SER A 104 1.46 11.32 4.71
C SER A 104 0.93 10.45 3.55
N VAL A 105 -0.38 10.17 3.52
CA VAL A 105 -1.02 9.49 2.39
C VAL A 105 -0.89 10.30 1.10
N ASP A 106 -1.07 11.62 1.13
CA ASP A 106 -0.93 12.47 -0.06
C ASP A 106 0.49 12.45 -0.63
N ILE A 107 1.51 12.39 0.23
CA ILE A 107 2.91 12.21 -0.21
C ILE A 107 3.07 10.87 -0.92
N VAL A 108 2.61 9.77 -0.32
CA VAL A 108 2.72 8.43 -0.92
C VAL A 108 1.98 8.39 -2.25
N ARG A 109 0.76 8.93 -2.33
CA ARG A 109 -0.02 9.03 -3.57
C ARG A 109 0.69 9.87 -4.62
N SER A 110 1.28 11.00 -4.25
CA SER A 110 2.05 11.83 -5.18
C SER A 110 3.24 11.07 -5.76
N VAL A 111 3.90 10.22 -4.98
CA VAL A 111 5.00 9.37 -5.46
C VAL A 111 4.47 8.26 -6.38
N VAL A 112 3.40 7.57 -5.98
CA VAL A 112 2.78 6.49 -6.78
C VAL A 112 2.35 7.01 -8.16
N ASN A 113 1.70 8.18 -8.21
CA ASN A 113 1.24 8.80 -9.46
C ASN A 113 2.37 9.31 -10.38
N ARG A 114 3.64 9.33 -9.94
CA ARG A 114 4.77 9.67 -10.83
C ARG A 114 5.21 8.50 -11.70
N PHE A 115 4.77 7.30 -11.39
CA PHE A 115 5.14 6.07 -12.09
C PHE A 115 4.03 5.55 -13.02
N ASP A 116 2.89 6.25 -13.07
CA ASP A 116 1.80 6.04 -14.02
C ASP A 116 1.98 6.97 -15.23
#